data_AF-A0AAN6LQY0-F1
#
_entry.id   AF-A0AAN6LQY0-F1
#
_cell.length_a   1.000
_cell.length_b   1.000
_cell.length_c   1.000
_cell.angle_alpha   90.00
_cell.angle_beta   90.00
_cell.angle_gamma   90.00
#
_symmetry.space_group_name_H-M   'P 1'
#
loop_
_entity.id
_entity.type
_entity.pdbx_description
1 polymer ?
#
loop_
_entity_poly.entity_id
_entity_poly.type
_entity_poly.pdbx_seq_one_letter_code
_entity_poly.pdbx_strand_id
1 'polypeptide(L)'
;MHNYKTPSGKSLEKYILGPFTRLENGTYLHDCLEKDVFKLLIDALRMREQDLYKLGGEIAPRSLYSGESLSIASIREFLSGVEKKKGYMPAWWNADKRKECEEFGEKGGNWSNLRKKVVKDEMIKHYGNERIPMQLCMFVEEALGLPAPGTQAGARQVMRSIMISMENNDRPDDKYVSMTNIDVGKFF
;
A
#
# COMPACT_ATOMS: atom_id res chain seq x y z
N MET A 1 11.22 20.51 -14.13
CA MET A 1 9.83 20.00 -14.02
C MET A 1 9.89 18.51 -13.66
N HIS A 2 9.75 18.17 -12.38
CA HIS A 2 9.54 16.78 -11.96
C HIS A 2 8.08 16.65 -11.51
N ASN A 3 7.20 16.24 -12.43
CA ASN A 3 5.89 15.73 -12.02
C ASN A 3 6.14 14.45 -11.22
N TYR A 4 5.73 14.41 -9.95
CA TYR A 4 5.77 13.20 -9.14
C TYR A 4 4.90 12.14 -9.81
N LYS A 5 5.57 11.16 -10.42
CA LYS A 5 4.96 10.07 -11.19
C LYS A 5 5.46 8.76 -10.57
N THR A 6 4.56 7.89 -10.14
CA THR A 6 4.93 6.47 -9.99
C THR A 6 5.20 5.94 -11.41
N PRO A 7 6.44 5.59 -11.79
CA PRO A 7 6.75 5.29 -13.18
C PRO A 7 5.90 4.14 -13.73
N SER A 8 5.19 4.34 -14.86
CA SER A 8 4.82 3.21 -15.73
C SER A 8 6.09 2.72 -16.41
N GLY A 9 6.22 1.40 -16.51
CA GLY A 9 7.44 0.78 -17.03
C GLY A 9 8.25 0.10 -15.93
N LYS A 10 7.68 -1.01 -15.44
CA LYS A 10 8.32 -2.25 -14.96
C LYS A 10 7.27 -3.21 -14.39
N SER A 11 6.27 -2.69 -13.67
CA SER A 11 5.26 -3.50 -12.96
C SER A 11 3.82 -3.03 -13.06
N LEU A 12 3.59 -1.73 -13.21
CA LEU A 12 2.29 -1.14 -13.49
C LEU A 12 2.18 -0.76 -14.97
N GLU A 13 1.02 -1.01 -15.54
CA GLU A 13 0.67 -0.65 -16.92
C GLU A 13 0.29 0.82 -17.03
N LYS A 14 -0.22 1.43 -15.94
CA LYS A 14 -0.56 2.86 -15.89
C LYS A 14 0.09 3.58 -14.71
N TYR A 15 0.53 4.82 -14.94
CA TYR A 15 1.00 5.72 -13.88
C TYR A 15 -0.15 6.05 -12.90
N ILE A 16 0.12 5.97 -11.60
CA ILE A 16 -0.73 6.59 -10.58
C ILE A 16 -0.22 8.02 -10.37
N LEU A 17 -1.02 9.01 -10.77
CA LEU A 17 -0.72 10.43 -10.61
C LEU A 17 -1.28 10.94 -9.29
N GLY A 18 -0.47 11.71 -8.55
CA GLY A 18 -0.82 12.20 -7.21
C GLY A 18 -1.24 11.08 -6.25
N PRO A 19 -0.44 10.00 -6.11
CA PRO A 19 -0.80 8.86 -5.26
C PRO A 19 -1.22 9.24 -3.84
N PHE A 20 -0.55 10.19 -3.18
CA PHE A 20 -0.85 10.60 -1.81
C PHE A 20 -2.11 11.46 -1.72
N THR A 21 -2.34 12.34 -2.70
CA THR A 21 -3.62 13.06 -2.85
C THR A 21 -4.77 12.08 -3.06
N ARG A 22 -4.57 11.04 -3.89
CA ARG A 22 -5.58 10.00 -4.11
C ARG A 22 -5.81 9.12 -2.89
N LEU A 23 -4.77 8.83 -2.10
CA LEU A 23 -4.92 8.13 -0.82
C LEU A 23 -5.79 8.91 0.15
N GLU A 24 -5.59 10.22 0.26
CA GLU A 24 -6.44 11.10 1.07
C GLU A 24 -7.89 11.11 0.60
N ASN A 25 -8.10 11.16 -0.72
CA ASN A 25 -9.43 11.19 -1.32
C ASN A 25 -10.11 9.81 -1.40
N GLY A 26 -9.44 8.74 -0.98
CA GLY A 26 -9.91 7.35 -1.16
C GLY A 26 -9.88 6.83 -2.59
N THR A 27 -9.40 7.62 -3.56
CA THR A 27 -9.46 7.30 -5.00
C THR A 27 -8.18 6.67 -5.55
N TYR A 28 -7.31 6.14 -4.68
CA TYR A 28 -6.01 5.56 -5.05
C TYR A 28 -6.12 4.49 -6.15
N LEU A 29 -7.19 3.68 -6.14
CA LEU A 29 -7.41 2.61 -7.11
C LEU A 29 -8.32 3.00 -8.31
N HIS A 30 -9.00 4.15 -8.27
CA HIS A 30 -10.19 4.40 -9.12
C HIS A 30 -9.94 4.54 -10.63
N ASP A 31 -8.69 4.73 -11.07
CA ASP A 31 -8.34 4.81 -12.49
C ASP A 31 -7.25 3.80 -12.89
N CYS A 32 -6.99 2.82 -12.03
CA CYS A 32 -6.04 1.76 -12.28
C CYS A 32 -6.67 0.68 -13.17
N LEU A 33 -5.85 0.05 -13.99
CA LEU A 33 -6.28 -1.14 -14.73
C LEU A 33 -6.55 -2.29 -13.76
N GLU A 34 -7.45 -3.18 -14.12
CA GLU A 34 -7.90 -4.28 -13.26
C GLU A 34 -6.74 -5.11 -12.69
N LYS A 35 -5.81 -5.54 -13.56
CA LYS A 35 -4.62 -6.30 -13.13
C LYS A 35 -3.71 -5.49 -12.21
N ASP A 36 -3.60 -4.18 -12.42
CA ASP A 36 -2.80 -3.31 -11.56
C ASP A 36 -3.45 -3.16 -10.18
N VAL A 37 -4.78 -3.10 -10.11
CA VAL A 37 -5.50 -3.13 -8.83
C VAL A 37 -5.22 -4.44 -8.09
N PHE A 38 -5.24 -5.60 -8.75
CA PHE A 38 -4.91 -6.87 -8.11
C PHE A 38 -3.49 -6.89 -7.55
N LYS A 39 -2.50 -6.47 -8.34
CA LYS A 39 -1.09 -6.36 -7.90
C LYS A 39 -0.96 -5.46 -6.66
N LEU A 40 -1.56 -4.26 -6.71
CA LEU A 40 -1.49 -3.27 -5.63
C LEU A 40 -2.15 -3.78 -4.35
N LEU A 41 -3.32 -4.44 -4.44
CA LEU A 41 -4.01 -5.00 -3.27
C LEU A 41 -3.18 -6.10 -2.61
N ILE A 42 -2.62 -7.02 -3.40
CA ILE A 42 -1.80 -8.12 -2.88
C ILE A 42 -0.49 -7.60 -2.29
N ASP A 43 0.19 -6.70 -2.98
CA ASP A 43 1.47 -6.16 -2.52
C ASP A 43 1.28 -5.20 -1.33
N ALA A 44 0.13 -4.54 -1.21
CA ALA A 44 -0.25 -3.78 -0.02
C ALA A 44 -0.36 -4.69 1.21
N LEU A 45 -1.03 -5.83 1.08
CA LEU A 45 -1.05 -6.84 2.14
C LEU A 45 0.36 -7.32 2.48
N ARG A 46 1.15 -7.72 1.48
CA ARG A 46 2.51 -8.26 1.70
C ARG A 46 3.42 -7.25 2.41
N MET A 47 3.33 -5.97 2.05
CA MET A 47 4.04 -4.90 2.76
C MET A 47 3.57 -4.73 4.19
N ARG A 48 2.25 -4.75 4.43
CA ARG A 48 1.71 -4.66 5.79
C ARG A 48 2.20 -5.81 6.67
N GLU A 49 2.16 -7.04 6.17
CA GLU A 49 2.63 -8.22 6.91
C GLU A 49 4.13 -8.11 7.24
N GLN A 50 4.94 -7.62 6.30
CA GLN A 50 6.36 -7.35 6.53
C GLN A 50 6.59 -6.27 7.59
N ASP A 51 5.87 -5.15 7.53
CA ASP A 51 6.02 -4.04 8.49
C ASP A 51 5.53 -4.42 9.89
N LEU A 52 4.43 -5.18 10.01
CA LEU A 52 4.01 -5.74 11.30
C LEU A 52 5.13 -6.58 11.92
N TYR A 53 5.75 -7.45 11.12
CA TYR A 53 6.84 -8.31 11.58
C TYR A 53 8.11 -7.54 11.95
N LYS A 54 8.51 -6.57 11.12
CA LYS A 54 9.79 -5.86 11.30
C LYS A 54 9.72 -4.66 12.24
N LEU A 55 8.63 -3.92 12.24
CA LEU A 55 8.49 -2.66 12.98
C LEU A 55 7.59 -2.79 14.21
N GLY A 56 6.54 -3.61 14.11
CA GLY A 56 5.62 -3.87 15.22
C GLY A 56 6.08 -4.99 16.16
N GLY A 57 6.94 -5.90 15.68
CA GLY A 57 7.21 -7.16 16.38
C GLY A 57 6.01 -8.10 16.43
N GLU A 58 5.00 -7.84 15.59
CA GLU A 58 3.74 -8.58 15.53
C GLU A 58 3.77 -9.58 14.37
N ILE A 59 3.26 -10.79 14.61
CA ILE A 59 3.08 -11.79 13.57
C ILE A 59 1.64 -11.70 13.07
N ALA A 60 1.47 -11.30 11.80
CA ALA A 60 0.16 -11.29 11.17
C ALA A 60 -0.43 -12.72 11.18
N PRO A 61 -1.64 -12.93 11.73
CA PRO A 61 -2.23 -14.26 11.80
C PRO A 61 -2.56 -14.78 10.40
N ARG A 62 -2.41 -16.10 10.19
CA ARG A 62 -2.76 -16.79 8.94
C ARG A 62 -1.99 -16.28 7.71
N SER A 63 -0.76 -15.84 7.94
CA SER A 63 0.17 -15.30 6.95
C SER A 63 1.41 -16.17 6.79
N LEU A 64 2.23 -15.87 5.79
CA LEU A 64 3.57 -16.46 5.66
C LEU A 64 4.48 -16.21 6.88
N TYR A 65 4.19 -15.18 7.67
CA TYR A 65 4.95 -14.86 8.89
C TYR A 65 4.50 -15.71 10.08
N SER A 66 3.28 -16.25 10.06
CA SER A 66 2.80 -17.22 11.06
C SER A 66 3.11 -18.68 10.69
N GLY A 67 3.89 -18.92 9.63
CA GLY A 67 4.30 -20.26 9.19
C GLY A 67 3.39 -20.89 8.13
N GLU A 68 2.38 -20.17 7.64
CA GLU A 68 1.55 -20.65 6.53
C GLU A 68 2.36 -20.70 5.22
N SER A 69 1.98 -21.61 4.32
CA SER A 69 2.59 -21.70 2.98
C SER A 69 1.97 -20.73 1.96
N LEU A 70 0.86 -20.08 2.33
CA LEU A 70 0.05 -19.23 1.47
C LEU A 70 -0.79 -18.24 2.31
N SER A 71 -0.63 -16.93 2.12
CA SER A 71 -1.43 -15.88 2.79
C SER A 71 -2.86 -15.72 2.23
N ILE A 72 -3.54 -16.80 1.80
CA ILE A 72 -4.89 -16.72 1.20
C ILE A 72 -5.97 -16.29 2.21
N ALA A 73 -5.83 -16.69 3.46
CA ALA A 73 -6.74 -16.26 4.52
C ALA A 73 -6.54 -14.78 4.84
N SER A 74 -5.28 -14.31 4.91
CA SER A 74 -4.96 -12.89 5.09
C SER A 74 -5.55 -12.01 3.99
N ILE A 75 -5.41 -12.39 2.70
CA ILE A 75 -5.96 -11.57 1.61
C ILE A 75 -7.48 -11.50 1.65
N ARG A 76 -8.15 -12.59 2.04
CA ARG A 76 -9.61 -12.61 2.19
C ARG A 76 -10.08 -11.68 3.30
N GLU A 77 -9.38 -11.66 4.43
CA GLU A 77 -9.68 -10.75 5.54
C GLU A 77 -9.41 -9.29 5.16
N PHE A 78 -8.27 -9.04 4.52
CA PHE A 78 -7.89 -7.72 4.00
C PHE A 78 -8.94 -7.16 3.05
N LEU A 79 -9.31 -7.90 1.99
CA LEU A 79 -10.30 -7.46 1.01
C LEU A 79 -11.65 -7.18 1.66
N SER A 80 -12.10 -8.03 2.58
CA SER A 80 -13.34 -7.79 3.35
C SER A 80 -13.29 -6.50 4.17
N GLY A 81 -12.11 -6.07 4.62
CA GLY A 81 -11.93 -4.79 5.30
C GLY A 81 -11.99 -3.60 4.33
N VAL A 82 -11.24 -3.68 3.23
CA VAL A 82 -11.21 -2.62 2.20
C VAL A 82 -12.59 -2.40 1.59
N GLU A 83 -13.32 -3.47 1.26
CA GLU A 83 -14.66 -3.44 0.65
C GLU A 83 -15.71 -2.77 1.52
N LYS A 84 -15.55 -2.78 2.86
CA LYS A 84 -16.45 -2.08 3.79
C LYS A 84 -16.29 -0.57 3.72
N LYS A 85 -15.14 -0.07 3.27
CA LYS A 85 -14.88 1.37 3.20
C LYS A 85 -15.38 1.92 1.87
N LYS A 86 -16.50 2.65 1.93
CA LYS A 86 -17.13 3.25 0.74
C LYS A 86 -16.14 4.14 0.01
N GLY A 87 -16.02 3.93 -1.30
CA GLY A 87 -15.23 4.77 -2.20
C GLY A 87 -13.73 4.47 -2.24
N TYR A 88 -13.28 3.32 -1.71
CA TYR A 88 -11.88 2.86 -1.83
C TYR A 88 -11.66 1.86 -2.96
N MET A 89 -12.72 1.17 -3.36
CA MET A 89 -12.69 0.21 -4.47
C MET A 89 -13.16 0.86 -5.77
N PRO A 90 -12.54 0.53 -6.91
CA PRO A 90 -13.02 0.96 -8.22
C PRO A 90 -14.49 0.58 -8.45
N ALA A 91 -15.20 1.37 -9.27
CA ALA A 91 -16.63 1.15 -9.51
C ALA A 91 -16.97 -0.21 -10.16
N TRP A 92 -16.01 -0.82 -10.85
CA TRP A 92 -16.14 -2.15 -11.45
C TRP A 92 -15.89 -3.30 -10.46
N TRP A 93 -15.41 -3.01 -9.25
CA TRP A 93 -15.11 -4.03 -8.26
C TRP A 93 -16.38 -4.73 -7.78
N ASN A 94 -16.37 -6.06 -7.77
CA ASN A 94 -17.47 -6.91 -7.34
C ASN A 94 -16.94 -8.26 -6.83
N ALA A 95 -17.85 -9.18 -6.47
CA ALA A 95 -17.51 -10.49 -5.94
C ALA A 95 -16.70 -11.36 -6.91
N ASP A 96 -16.96 -11.26 -8.22
CA ASP A 96 -16.21 -11.99 -9.24
C ASP A 96 -14.77 -11.45 -9.32
N LYS A 97 -14.60 -10.13 -9.30
CA LYS A 97 -13.28 -9.49 -9.30
C LYS A 97 -12.47 -9.73 -8.04
N ARG A 98 -13.15 -9.86 -6.89
CA ARG A 98 -12.53 -10.36 -5.67
C ARG A 98 -11.95 -11.76 -5.87
N LYS A 99 -12.75 -12.69 -6.42
CA LYS A 99 -12.30 -14.06 -6.69
C LYS A 99 -11.13 -14.09 -7.68
N GLU A 100 -11.21 -13.32 -8.76
CA GLU A 100 -10.12 -13.20 -9.73
C GLU A 100 -8.83 -12.65 -9.09
N CYS A 101 -8.94 -11.68 -8.17
CA CYS A 101 -7.80 -11.15 -7.41
C CYS A 101 -7.17 -12.22 -6.50
N GLU A 102 -7.99 -13.00 -5.80
CA GLU A 102 -7.52 -14.11 -4.95
C GLU A 102 -6.78 -15.16 -5.80
N GLU A 103 -7.37 -15.58 -6.92
CA GLU A 103 -6.76 -16.54 -7.86
C GLU A 103 -5.48 -15.99 -8.50
N PHE A 104 -5.44 -14.70 -8.84
CA PHE A 104 -4.25 -14.03 -9.36
C PHE A 104 -3.09 -14.10 -8.37
N GLY A 105 -3.34 -13.86 -7.08
CA GLY A 105 -2.32 -13.92 -6.03
C GLY A 105 -1.88 -15.35 -5.69
N GLU A 106 -2.76 -16.32 -5.83
CA GLU A 106 -2.43 -17.73 -5.59
C GLU A 106 -1.63 -18.36 -6.74
N LYS A 107 -1.97 -17.99 -7.99
CA LYS A 107 -1.34 -18.57 -9.19
C LYS A 107 0.16 -18.32 -9.19
N GLY A 108 0.94 -19.41 -9.27
CA GLY A 108 2.39 -19.34 -9.39
C GLY A 108 2.84 -18.56 -10.62
N GLY A 109 4.05 -17.99 -10.55
CA GLY A 109 4.74 -17.40 -11.71
C GLY A 109 4.57 -15.88 -11.90
N ASN A 110 3.71 -15.21 -11.13
CA ASN A 110 3.66 -13.75 -11.08
C ASN A 110 4.41 -13.19 -9.85
N TRP A 111 4.70 -11.88 -9.83
CA TRP A 111 5.42 -11.23 -8.74
C TRP A 111 4.58 -11.04 -7.48
N SER A 112 3.36 -10.55 -7.63
CA SER A 112 2.40 -10.27 -6.56
C SER A 112 1.76 -11.59 -6.10
N ASN A 113 2.57 -12.45 -5.50
CA ASN A 113 2.23 -13.82 -5.17
C ASN A 113 2.13 -14.03 -3.65
N LEU A 114 1.02 -14.61 -3.20
CA LEU A 114 0.69 -14.83 -1.78
C LEU A 114 1.54 -15.90 -1.09
N ARG A 115 2.41 -16.60 -1.83
CA ARG A 115 3.38 -17.57 -1.31
C ARG A 115 4.77 -16.97 -1.07
N LYS A 116 4.94 -15.66 -1.33
CA LYS A 116 6.22 -14.97 -1.23
C LYS A 116 6.17 -13.81 -0.24
N LYS A 117 7.09 -13.83 0.72
CA LYS A 117 7.44 -12.63 1.51
C LYS A 117 8.05 -11.57 0.60
N VAL A 118 8.13 -10.34 1.09
CA VAL A 118 8.76 -9.24 0.37
C VAL A 118 9.49 -8.34 1.36
N VAL A 119 10.55 -7.69 0.92
CA VAL A 119 11.19 -6.58 1.64
C VAL A 119 11.07 -5.27 0.87
N LYS A 120 11.23 -4.14 1.57
CA LYS A 120 11.09 -2.79 0.98
C LYS A 120 11.90 -2.63 -0.31
N ASP A 121 13.18 -3.01 -0.30
CA ASP A 121 14.08 -2.88 -1.47
C ASP A 121 13.61 -3.69 -2.68
N GLU A 122 13.06 -4.89 -2.47
CA GLU A 122 12.50 -5.70 -3.55
C GLU A 122 11.27 -5.03 -4.16
N MET A 123 10.43 -4.41 -3.32
CA MET A 123 9.25 -3.68 -3.76
C MET A 123 9.63 -2.44 -4.56
N ILE A 124 10.58 -1.65 -4.07
CA ILE A 124 11.12 -0.47 -4.77
C ILE A 124 11.70 -0.88 -6.12
N LYS A 125 12.52 -1.93 -6.14
CA LYS A 125 13.14 -2.44 -7.37
C LYS A 125 12.10 -2.93 -8.37
N HIS A 126 11.06 -3.62 -7.90
CA HIS A 126 9.98 -4.13 -8.75
C HIS A 126 9.24 -2.97 -9.40
N TYR A 127 8.66 -2.06 -8.60
CA TYR A 127 7.85 -0.95 -9.10
C TYR A 127 8.66 0.20 -9.72
N GLY A 128 9.98 0.24 -9.51
CA GLY A 128 10.82 1.34 -9.94
C GLY A 128 10.48 2.67 -9.24
N ASN A 129 9.94 2.60 -8.03
CA ASN A 129 9.50 3.78 -7.27
C ASN A 129 9.87 3.63 -5.79
N GLU A 130 10.75 4.50 -5.31
CA GLU A 130 11.20 4.56 -3.91
C GLU A 130 10.05 4.79 -2.92
N ARG A 131 8.96 5.40 -3.38
CA ARG A 131 7.80 5.71 -2.54
C ARG A 131 6.70 4.66 -2.58
N ILE A 132 6.84 3.58 -3.38
CA ILE A 132 5.78 2.55 -3.44
C ILE A 132 5.52 1.88 -2.09
N PRO A 133 6.51 1.54 -1.24
CA PRO A 133 6.22 0.87 0.03
C PRO A 133 5.35 1.76 0.92
N MET A 134 5.65 3.06 0.96
CA MET A 134 4.88 4.05 1.70
C MET A 134 3.46 4.20 1.16
N GLN A 135 3.27 4.23 -0.16
CA GLN A 135 1.93 4.30 -0.77
C GLN A 135 1.09 3.08 -0.37
N LEU A 136 1.68 1.88 -0.45
CA LEU A 136 1.03 0.62 -0.12
C LEU A 136 0.67 0.54 1.37
N CYS A 137 1.57 0.93 2.28
CA CYS A 137 1.29 0.93 3.71
C CYS A 137 0.20 1.94 4.08
N MET A 138 0.29 3.17 3.57
CA MET A 138 -0.75 4.18 3.77
C MET A 138 -2.10 3.73 3.18
N PHE A 139 -2.12 3.04 2.05
CA PHE A 139 -3.35 2.47 1.51
C PHE A 139 -4.03 1.53 2.52
N VAL A 140 -3.29 0.55 3.06
CA VAL A 140 -3.82 -0.40 4.04
C VAL A 140 -4.34 0.31 5.27
N GLU A 141 -3.54 1.23 5.81
CA GLU A 141 -3.93 2.02 6.97
C GLU A 141 -5.21 2.82 6.70
N GLU A 142 -5.38 3.37 5.48
CA GLU A 142 -6.54 4.22 5.16
C GLU A 142 -7.76 3.32 5.05
N ALA A 143 -7.65 2.29 4.20
CA ALA A 143 -8.74 1.40 3.88
C ALA A 143 -9.27 0.65 5.11
N LEU A 144 -8.40 0.31 6.07
CA LEU A 144 -8.77 -0.42 7.27
C LEU A 144 -8.92 0.44 8.53
N GLY A 145 -8.55 1.73 8.48
CA GLY A 145 -8.55 2.60 9.67
C GLY A 145 -7.55 2.16 10.75
N LEU A 146 -6.45 1.52 10.35
CA LEU A 146 -5.42 1.00 11.25
C LEU A 146 -4.24 1.98 11.37
N PRO A 147 -3.53 2.00 12.51
CA PRO A 147 -2.29 2.77 12.64
C PRO A 147 -1.14 2.13 11.84
N ALA A 148 -0.15 2.95 11.48
CA ALA A 148 1.11 2.48 10.94
C ALA A 148 1.87 1.67 12.03
N PRO A 149 2.43 0.48 11.72
CA PRO A 149 3.06 -0.37 12.73
C PRO A 149 4.24 0.32 13.40
N GLY A 150 4.35 0.24 14.72
CA GLY A 150 5.49 0.81 15.47
C GLY A 150 5.56 2.34 15.47
N THR A 151 4.46 3.04 15.15
CA THR A 151 4.39 4.51 15.10
C THR A 151 3.38 5.07 16.11
N GLN A 152 3.53 6.36 16.41
CA GLN A 152 2.57 7.09 17.23
C GLN A 152 1.30 7.45 16.45
N ALA A 153 0.18 7.57 17.16
CA ALA A 153 -1.06 8.08 16.58
C ALA A 153 -0.83 9.47 15.94
N GLY A 154 -1.33 9.68 14.72
CA GLY A 154 -1.16 10.96 14.00
C GLY A 154 0.05 11.03 13.06
N ALA A 155 1.06 10.17 13.23
CA ALA A 155 2.29 10.22 12.42
C ALA A 155 2.03 10.08 10.91
N ARG A 156 1.10 9.19 10.57
CA ARG A 156 0.63 8.98 9.20
C ARG A 156 0.00 10.24 8.60
N GLN A 157 -0.89 10.92 9.33
CA GLN A 157 -1.57 12.13 8.83
C GLN A 157 -0.55 13.22 8.50
N VAL A 158 0.44 13.42 9.38
CA VAL A 158 1.55 14.34 9.14
C VAL A 158 2.32 13.94 7.89
N MET A 159 2.70 12.66 7.79
CA MET A 159 3.47 12.18 6.65
C MET A 159 2.70 12.31 5.33
N ARG A 160 1.40 12.02 5.32
CA ARG A 160 0.55 12.19 4.14
C ARG A 160 0.49 13.65 3.70
N SER A 161 0.32 14.59 4.64
CA SER A 161 0.30 16.03 4.33
C SER A 161 1.63 16.52 3.74
N ILE A 162 2.76 16.04 4.27
CA ILE A 162 4.09 16.33 3.71
C ILE A 162 4.19 15.80 2.27
N MET A 163 3.75 14.55 2.04
CA MET A 163 3.81 13.94 0.72
C MET A 163 2.90 14.63 -0.30
N ILE A 164 1.70 15.06 0.10
CA ILE A 164 0.80 15.86 -0.77
C ILE A 164 1.43 17.21 -1.11
N SER A 165 2.06 17.87 -0.14
CA SER A 165 2.78 19.13 -0.39
C SER A 165 3.89 18.91 -1.43
N MET A 166 4.67 17.82 -1.27
CA MET A 166 5.69 17.45 -2.25
C MET A 166 5.09 17.21 -3.63
N GLU A 167 3.99 16.45 -3.75
CA GLU A 167 3.30 16.20 -5.03
C GLU A 167 2.95 17.49 -5.78
N ASN A 168 2.53 18.51 -5.04
CA ASN A 168 2.13 19.81 -5.58
C ASN A 168 3.30 20.77 -5.82
N ASN A 169 4.53 20.37 -5.43
CA ASN A 169 5.72 21.23 -5.36
C ASN A 169 5.59 22.39 -4.36
N ASP A 170 4.76 22.21 -3.35
CA ASP A 170 4.62 23.13 -2.24
C ASP A 170 5.62 22.80 -1.14
N ARG A 171 6.03 23.83 -0.39
CA ARG A 171 6.81 23.64 0.82
C ARG A 171 5.87 23.07 1.91
N PRO A 172 6.26 21.98 2.60
CA PRO A 172 5.49 21.48 3.74
C PRO A 172 5.32 22.59 4.78
N ASP A 173 4.11 22.74 5.33
CA ASP A 173 3.82 23.72 6.38
C ASP A 173 4.80 23.52 7.56
N ASP A 174 5.37 24.62 8.06
CA ASP A 174 6.38 24.61 9.13
C ASP A 174 5.84 23.91 10.40
N LYS A 175 4.52 23.86 10.61
CA LYS A 175 3.88 23.09 11.71
C LYS A 175 4.02 21.57 11.57
N TYR A 176 4.16 21.05 10.34
CA TYR A 176 4.41 19.63 10.10
C TYR A 176 5.89 19.31 10.25
N VAL A 177 6.77 20.24 9.85
CA VAL A 177 8.23 20.14 10.03
C VAL A 177 8.61 20.17 11.51
N SER A 178 7.93 20.94 12.36
CA SER A 178 8.20 20.90 13.81
C SER A 178 7.73 19.60 14.49
N MET A 179 6.82 18.85 13.87
CA MET A 179 6.38 17.52 14.33
C MET A 179 7.27 16.37 13.85
N THR A 180 8.30 16.62 13.01
CA THR A 180 9.22 15.57 12.49
C THR A 180 10.30 15.11 13.47
N ASN A 181 10.12 15.27 14.79
CA ASN A 181 10.81 14.39 15.75
C ASN A 181 10.35 12.93 15.63
N ILE A 182 9.35 12.66 14.78
CA ILE A 182 9.04 11.36 14.22
C ILE A 182 10.22 10.93 13.34
N ASP A 183 10.89 9.83 13.72
CA ASP A 183 11.95 9.20 12.93
C ASP A 183 11.40 8.78 11.56
N VAL A 184 11.54 9.67 10.58
CA VAL A 184 11.02 9.49 9.22
C VAL A 184 11.71 8.29 8.54
N GLY A 185 12.89 7.89 9.03
CA GLY A 185 13.61 6.69 8.59
C GLY A 185 12.84 5.38 8.82
N LYS A 186 11.83 5.37 9.71
CA LYS A 186 10.94 4.22 9.84
C LYS A 186 9.97 4.06 8.66
N PHE A 187 9.67 5.16 7.95
CA PHE A 187 8.78 5.18 6.80
C PHE A 187 9.50 5.01 5.46
N PHE A 188 10.84 5.08 5.45
CA PHE A 188 11.70 4.82 4.29
C PHE A 188 12.32 3.43 4.37
#